data_AF-A0A0U1QSG9-F1
#
_entry.id   AF-A0A0U1QSG9-F1
#
_cell.length_a   1.000
_cell.length_b   1.000
_cell.length_c   1.000
_cell.angle_alpha   90.00
_cell.angle_beta   90.00
_cell.angle_gamma   90.00
#
_symmetry.space_group_name_H-M   'P 1'
#
loop_
_entity.id
_entity.type
_entity.pdbx_description
1 polymer ?
#
loop_
_entity_poly.entity_id
_entity_poly.type
_entity_poly.pdbx_seq_one_letter_code
_entity_poly.pdbx_strand_id
1 'polypeptide(L)'
;MNIHDLLEQMKKQSGSTPLPMKLLSQLDESAVFEHVNNKKWLYSKTAVPNKYKLLMSIAAAAALGQETCIISYVKSALIQGISKDEIVEALLTARFVKGTTVISASLEAMKLLVNQTEKLT
;
A
#
# COMPACT_ATOMS: atom_id res chain seq x y z
N MET A 1 22.72 -14.41 6.31
CA MET A 1 22.67 -12.93 6.33
C MET A 1 22.32 -12.54 7.74
N ASN A 2 23.15 -11.71 8.39
CA ASN A 2 22.87 -11.21 9.74
C ASN A 2 21.98 -9.94 9.66
N ILE A 3 21.55 -9.42 10.81
CA ILE A 3 20.63 -8.28 10.88
C ILE A 3 21.26 -6.98 10.35
N HIS A 4 22.55 -6.78 10.60
CA HIS A 4 23.29 -5.61 10.14
C HIS A 4 23.33 -5.56 8.61
N ASP A 5 23.69 -6.66 7.97
CA ASP A 5 23.76 -6.80 6.52
C ASP A 5 22.38 -6.60 5.89
N LEU A 6 21.33 -7.11 6.55
CA LEU A 6 19.95 -6.95 6.09
C LEU A 6 19.50 -5.48 6.14
N LEU A 7 19.77 -4.77 7.24
CA LEU A 7 19.41 -3.35 7.38
C LEU A 7 20.17 -2.47 6.38
N GLU A 8 21.46 -2.77 6.13
CA GLU A 8 22.24 -2.07 5.11
C GLU A 8 21.72 -2.37 3.69
N GLN A 9 21.30 -3.61 3.41
CA GLN A 9 20.64 -3.93 2.15
C GLN A 9 19.33 -3.13 1.98
N MET A 10 18.50 -3.06 3.02
CA MET A 10 17.25 -2.29 2.99
C MET A 10 17.52 -0.81 2.74
N LYS A 11 18.51 -0.22 3.41
CA LYS A 11 18.92 1.18 3.23
C LYS A 11 19.37 1.47 1.79
N LYS A 12 20.13 0.56 1.17
CA LYS A 12 20.52 0.68 -0.24
C LYS A 12 19.31 0.65 -1.17
N GLN A 13 18.29 -0.14 -0.87
CA GLN A 13 17.06 -0.24 -1.68
C GLN A 13 16.14 0.97 -1.52
N SER A 14 15.97 1.50 -0.30
CA SER A 14 15.07 2.63 -0.03
C SER A 14 15.73 4.01 -0.22
N GLY A 15 17.07 4.07 -0.27
CA GLY A 15 17.84 5.31 -0.30
C GLY A 15 17.87 6.06 1.04
N SER A 16 17.32 5.46 2.11
CA SER A 16 17.26 6.05 3.44
C SER A 16 17.29 4.96 4.50
N THR A 17 17.76 5.29 5.71
CA THR A 17 17.77 4.33 6.82
C THR A 17 16.34 3.83 7.11
N PRO A 18 16.08 2.51 7.13
CA PRO A 18 14.77 1.95 7.43
C PRO A 18 14.53 2.00 8.94
N LEU A 19 14.27 3.20 9.47
CA LEU A 19 14.17 3.43 10.92
C LEU A 19 13.20 2.47 11.62
N PRO A 20 12.00 2.15 11.10
CA PRO A 20 11.11 1.18 11.73
C PRO A 20 11.74 -0.20 11.89
N MET A 21 12.47 -0.68 10.87
CA MET A 21 13.13 -1.99 10.91
C MET A 21 14.35 -1.99 11.82
N LYS A 22 15.08 -0.86 11.87
CA LYS A 22 16.21 -0.67 12.80
C LYS A 22 15.74 -0.66 14.26
N LEU A 23 14.60 -0.04 14.55
CA LEU A 23 14.03 -0.06 15.90
C LEU A 23 13.48 -1.47 16.21
N LEU A 24 12.78 -2.09 15.26
CA LEU A 24 12.28 -3.46 15.43
C LEU A 24 13.40 -4.45 15.70
N SER A 25 14.56 -4.35 15.04
CA SER A 25 15.69 -5.25 15.29
C SER A 25 16.27 -5.14 16.70
N GLN A 26 16.13 -3.98 17.35
CA GLN A 26 16.57 -3.80 18.74
C GLN A 26 15.59 -4.43 19.74
N LEU A 27 14.33 -4.66 19.32
CA LEU A 27 13.29 -5.29 20.12
C LEU A 27 13.24 -6.80 19.88
N ASP A 28 13.27 -7.22 18.61
CA ASP A 28 13.23 -8.60 18.16
C ASP A 28 13.77 -8.71 16.72
N GLU A 29 14.99 -9.24 16.58
CA GLU A 29 15.58 -9.48 15.25
C GLU A 29 14.77 -10.49 14.42
N SER A 30 14.18 -11.49 15.07
CA SER A 30 13.44 -12.56 14.39
C SER A 30 12.20 -12.01 13.68
N ALA A 31 11.56 -10.98 14.25
CA ALA A 31 10.45 -10.27 13.63
C ALA A 31 10.87 -9.54 12.34
N VAL A 32 12.08 -8.98 12.27
CA VAL A 32 12.59 -8.35 11.04
C VAL A 32 12.83 -9.40 9.96
N PHE A 33 13.42 -10.55 10.33
CA PHE A 33 13.64 -11.64 9.38
C PHE A 33 12.33 -12.25 8.89
N GLU A 34 11.34 -12.43 9.77
CA GLU A 34 9.99 -12.88 9.40
C GLU A 34 9.38 -11.90 8.38
N HIS A 35 9.39 -10.59 8.66
CA HIS A 35 8.83 -9.58 7.77
C HIS A 35 9.46 -9.64 6.36
N VAL A 36 10.79 -9.78 6.29
CA VAL A 36 11.51 -9.90 5.02
C VAL A 36 11.19 -11.22 4.31
N ASN A 37 11.07 -12.31 5.05
CA ASN A 37 10.68 -13.61 4.50
C ASN A 37 9.24 -13.61 3.99
N ASN A 38 8.32 -12.91 4.66
CA ASN A 38 6.96 -12.72 4.22
C ASN A 38 6.92 -12.03 2.84
N LYS A 39 7.66 -10.94 2.69
CA LYS A 39 7.84 -10.27 1.39
C LYS A 39 8.43 -11.21 0.33
N LYS A 40 9.49 -11.96 0.64
CA LYS A 40 10.10 -12.91 -0.31
C LYS A 40 9.10 -13.99 -0.74
N TRP A 41 8.33 -14.54 0.21
CA TRP A 41 7.31 -15.55 -0.06
C TRP A 41 6.19 -15.00 -0.96
N LEU A 42 5.73 -13.76 -0.73
CA LEU A 42 4.75 -13.12 -1.61
C LEU A 42 5.29 -12.97 -3.04
N TYR A 43 6.55 -12.55 -3.19
CA TYR A 43 7.18 -12.33 -4.49
C TYR A 43 7.63 -13.61 -5.20
N SER A 44 7.69 -14.76 -4.50
CA SER A 44 7.94 -16.06 -5.13
C SER A 44 6.70 -16.65 -5.82
N LYS A 45 5.49 -16.15 -5.52
CA LYS A 45 4.26 -16.57 -6.21
C LYS A 45 4.22 -16.01 -7.64
N THR A 46 3.83 -16.82 -8.60
CA THR A 46 3.91 -16.46 -10.03
C THR A 46 2.56 -16.12 -10.67
N ALA A 47 1.44 -16.48 -10.03
CA ALA A 47 0.10 -16.26 -10.58
C ALA A 47 -0.22 -14.78 -10.87
N VAL A 48 0.29 -13.88 -10.04
CA VAL A 48 0.24 -12.43 -10.29
C VAL A 48 1.67 -11.96 -10.57
N PRO A 49 1.95 -11.38 -11.75
CA PRO A 49 3.25 -10.79 -12.03
C PRO A 49 3.64 -9.71 -11.02
N ASN A 50 4.93 -9.61 -10.69
CA ASN A 50 5.43 -8.69 -9.65
C ASN A 50 5.10 -7.22 -9.93
N LYS A 51 5.01 -6.82 -11.21
CA LYS A 51 4.52 -5.50 -11.63
C LYS A 51 3.16 -5.17 -11.00
N TYR A 52 2.20 -6.08 -11.15
CA TYR A 52 0.84 -5.87 -10.65
C TYR A 52 0.77 -5.92 -9.12
N LYS A 53 1.55 -6.78 -8.46
CA LYS A 53 1.64 -6.76 -6.99
C LYS A 53 2.08 -5.40 -6.46
N LEU A 54 3.03 -4.75 -7.14
CA LEU A 54 3.53 -3.45 -6.73
C LEU A 54 2.50 -2.34 -7.02
N LEU A 55 1.82 -2.37 -8.17
CA LEU A 55 0.72 -1.46 -8.47
C LEU A 55 -0.45 -1.61 -7.47
N MET A 56 -0.80 -2.84 -7.09
CA MET A 56 -1.78 -3.13 -6.04
C MET A 56 -1.33 -2.58 -4.68
N SER A 57 -0.03 -2.68 -4.37
CA SER A 57 0.53 -2.13 -3.12
C SER A 57 0.44 -0.60 -3.08
N ILE A 58 0.69 0.07 -4.22
CA ILE A 58 0.51 1.53 -4.36
C ILE A 58 -0.97 1.89 -4.16
N ALA A 59 -1.89 1.19 -4.83
CA ALA A 59 -3.32 1.46 -4.72
C ALA A 59 -3.84 1.27 -3.28
N ALA A 60 -3.42 0.19 -2.61
CA ALA A 60 -3.80 -0.07 -1.21
C ALA A 60 -3.26 1.02 -0.27
N ALA A 61 -1.99 1.40 -0.40
CA ALA A 61 -1.40 2.46 0.41
C ALA A 61 -2.10 3.82 0.19
N ALA A 62 -2.47 4.13 -1.05
CA ALA A 62 -3.21 5.34 -1.41
C ALA A 62 -4.63 5.36 -0.82
N ALA A 63 -5.36 4.24 -0.89
CA ALA A 63 -6.69 4.13 -0.29
C ALA A 63 -6.66 4.36 1.23
N LEU A 64 -5.64 3.80 1.90
CA LEU A 64 -5.39 3.93 3.34
C LEU A 64 -4.76 5.26 3.78
N GLY A 65 -4.38 6.13 2.83
CA GLY A 65 -3.75 7.42 3.13
C GLY A 65 -2.34 7.31 3.75
N GLN A 66 -1.60 6.24 3.46
CA GLN A 66 -0.28 5.97 4.04
C GLN A 66 0.84 6.59 3.19
N GLU A 67 1.09 7.88 3.36
CA GLU A 67 2.03 8.67 2.53
C GLU A 67 3.42 8.04 2.38
N THR A 68 4.02 7.61 3.49
CA THR A 68 5.36 6.99 3.49
C THR A 68 5.42 5.69 2.69
N CYS A 69 4.37 4.87 2.76
CA CYS A 69 4.23 3.65 1.97
C CYS A 69 4.04 3.97 0.48
N ILE A 70 3.22 4.98 0.15
CA ILE A 70 2.99 5.42 -1.23
C ILE A 70 4.33 5.80 -1.87
N ILE A 71 5.11 6.68 -1.21
CA ILE A 71 6.42 7.11 -1.71
C ILE A 71 7.37 5.92 -1.89
N SER A 72 7.41 5.01 -0.92
CA SER A 72 8.29 3.84 -0.97
C SER A 72 7.95 2.90 -2.13
N TYR A 73 6.66 2.61 -2.35
CA TYR A 73 6.23 1.75 -3.44
C TYR A 73 6.38 2.40 -4.82
N VAL A 74 6.09 3.71 -4.95
CA VAL A 74 6.30 4.45 -6.20
C VAL A 74 7.77 4.48 -6.59
N LYS A 75 8.70 4.74 -5.65
CA LYS A 75 10.14 4.67 -5.93
C LYS A 75 10.56 3.27 -6.41
N SER A 76 10.08 2.23 -5.72
CA SER A 76 10.33 0.83 -6.11
C SER A 76 9.78 0.51 -7.50
N ALA A 77 8.63 1.07 -7.88
CA ALA A 77 8.00 0.87 -9.18
C ALA A 77 8.81 1.52 -10.30
N LEU A 78 9.24 2.77 -10.08
CA LEU A 78 10.08 3.50 -11.03
C LEU A 78 11.42 2.79 -11.27
N ILE A 79 12.06 2.28 -10.22
CA ILE A 79 13.31 1.49 -10.32
C ILE A 79 13.10 0.22 -11.15
N GLN A 80 11.92 -0.38 -11.08
CA GLN A 80 11.56 -1.58 -11.85
C GLN A 80 11.05 -1.28 -13.26
N GLY A 81 11.11 -0.03 -13.72
CA GLY A 81 10.70 0.37 -15.06
C GLY A 81 9.18 0.39 -15.29
N ILE A 82 8.38 0.38 -14.21
CA ILE A 82 6.93 0.57 -14.31
C ILE A 82 6.67 2.01 -14.76
N SER A 83 5.76 2.19 -15.72
CA SER A 83 5.54 3.50 -16.32
C SER A 83 4.84 4.46 -15.35
N LYS A 84 5.01 5.76 -15.59
CA LYS A 84 4.28 6.78 -14.84
C LYS A 84 2.76 6.63 -15.01
N ASP A 85 2.32 6.28 -16.22
CA ASP A 85 0.90 6.12 -16.55
C ASP A 85 0.29 4.97 -15.74
N GLU A 86 0.98 3.83 -15.65
CA GLU A 86 0.53 2.69 -14.83
C GLU A 86 0.41 3.03 -13.34
N ILE A 87 1.37 3.80 -12.83
CA ILE A 87 1.35 4.28 -11.43
C ILE A 87 0.18 5.24 -11.21
N VAL A 88 -0.04 6.18 -12.13
CA VAL A 88 -1.16 7.14 -12.08
C VAL A 88 -2.50 6.40 -12.14
N GLU A 89 -2.66 5.42 -13.03
CA GLU A 89 -3.86 4.59 -13.12
C GLU A 89 -4.12 3.82 -11.82
N ALA A 90 -3.08 3.31 -11.16
CA ALA A 90 -3.24 2.65 -9.85
C ALA A 90 -3.73 3.64 -8.76
N LEU A 91 -3.22 4.88 -8.75
CA LEU A 91 -3.69 5.93 -7.83
C LEU A 91 -5.13 6.35 -8.12
N LEU A 92 -5.49 6.51 -9.38
CA LEU A 92 -6.87 6.84 -9.80
C LEU A 92 -7.83 5.70 -9.47
N THR A 93 -7.39 4.45 -9.62
CA THR A 93 -8.15 3.26 -9.19
C THR A 93 -8.42 3.31 -7.69
N ALA A 94 -7.41 3.61 -6.86
CA ALA A 94 -7.60 3.76 -5.42
C ALA A 94 -8.60 4.89 -5.07
N ARG A 95 -8.51 6.03 -5.77
CA ARG A 95 -9.47 7.14 -5.62
C ARG A 95 -10.90 6.69 -5.95
N PHE A 96 -11.10 6.01 -7.07
CA PHE A 96 -12.42 5.52 -7.50
C PHE A 96 -13.02 4.54 -6.48
N VAL A 97 -12.22 3.56 -6.03
CA VAL A 97 -12.68 2.57 -5.04
C VAL A 97 -13.05 3.26 -3.73
N LYS A 98 -12.20 4.15 -3.21
CA LYS A 98 -12.47 4.91 -1.97
C LYS A 98 -13.70 5.83 -2.10
N GLY A 99 -13.89 6.46 -3.26
CA GLY A 99 -15.08 7.27 -3.51
C GLY A 99 -16.36 6.40 -3.53
N THR A 100 -16.29 5.23 -4.14
CA THR A 100 -17.39 4.27 -4.19
C THR A 100 -17.81 3.84 -2.79
N THR A 101 -16.85 3.57 -1.88
CA THR A 101 -17.20 3.18 -0.51
C THR A 101 -17.96 4.28 0.24
N VAL A 102 -17.70 5.56 -0.03
CA VAL A 102 -18.45 6.67 0.58
C VAL A 102 -19.92 6.63 0.13
N ILE A 103 -20.16 6.44 -1.17
CA ILE A 103 -21.53 6.37 -1.72
C ILE A 103 -22.26 5.14 -1.17
N SER A 104 -21.63 3.97 -1.22
CA SER A 104 -22.24 2.72 -0.73
C SER A 104 -22.52 2.76 0.77
N ALA A 105 -21.62 3.31 1.58
CA ALA A 105 -21.83 3.45 3.02
C ALA A 105 -22.92 4.46 3.37
N SER A 106 -23.24 5.38 2.45
CA SER A 106 -24.26 6.41 2.63
C SER A 106 -25.68 5.96 2.24
N LEU A 107 -25.89 4.66 1.95
CA LEU A 107 -27.17 4.12 1.48
C LEU A 107 -28.36 4.50 2.37
N GLU A 108 -28.26 4.26 3.68
CA GLU A 108 -29.38 4.53 4.60
C GLU A 108 -29.65 6.03 4.75
N ALA A 109 -28.61 6.86 4.74
CA ALA A 109 -28.78 8.31 4.73
C ALA A 109 -29.52 8.78 3.46
N MET A 110 -29.18 8.23 2.30
CA MET A 110 -29.88 8.54 1.04
C MET A 110 -31.34 8.07 1.07
N LYS A 111 -31.64 6.90 1.63
CA LYS A 111 -33.04 6.44 1.82
C LYS A 111 -33.86 7.40 2.67
N LEU A 112 -33.28 7.91 3.77
CA LEU A 112 -33.95 8.92 4.61
C LEU A 112 -34.28 10.18 3.81
N LEU A 113 -33.30 10.71 3.04
CA LEU A 113 -33.49 11.92 2.25
C LEU A 113 -34.56 11.77 1.16
N VAL A 114 -34.61 10.62 0.49
CA VAL A 114 -35.62 10.34 -0.55
C VAL A 114 -37.02 10.16 0.06
N ASN A 115 -37.14 9.55 1.23
CA ASN A 115 -38.44 9.28 1.86
C ASN A 115 -38.98 10.44 2.72
N GLN A 116 -38.17 11.46 3.02
CA GLN A 116 -38.58 12.63 3.80
C GLN A 116 -39.51 13.60 3.06
N THR A 117 -39.80 13.38 1.77
CA THR A 117 -40.70 14.25 1.00
C THR A 117 -42.19 14.11 1.37
N GLU A 118 -42.57 13.15 2.24
CA GLU A 118 -43.98 12.92 2.61
C GLU A 118 -44.41 13.46 3.98
N LYS A 119 -43.50 13.95 4.84
CA LYS A 119 -43.86 14.29 6.25
C LYS A 119 -43.25 15.60 6.78
N LEU A 120 -43.17 16.61 5.93
CA LEU A 120 -42.87 17.98 6.33
C LEU A 120 -44.04 18.90 5.89
N THR A 121 -45.24 18.60 6.40
CA THR A 121 -46.40 19.49 6.43
C THR A 121 -47.06 19.38 7.79
#